data_AF-A0A1M6PUF5-F1
#
_entry.id   AF-A0A1M6PUF5-F1
#
_cell.length_a   1.000
_cell.length_b   1.000
_cell.length_c   1.000
_cell.angle_alpha   90.00
_cell.angle_beta   90.00
_cell.angle_gamma   90.00
#
_symmetry.space_group_name_H-M   'P 1'
#
loop_
_entity.id
_entity.type
_entity.pdbx_description
1 polymer ?
#
loop_
_entity_poly.entity_id
_entity_poly.type
_entity_poly.pdbx_seq_one_letter_code
_entity_poly.pdbx_strand_id
1 'polypeptide(L)'
;MYDEQYENHFLNIRASRAVFLQFAQYTATALAGTPSAALKKLTAPFQQLVADLEKGLTDRAGQAGTGQGGTVTQDEVITRIHEFVRDTHDVLLVPKYRKQAGTLREFLPQGLDYLTGAAKKDLPTRFEAFVKKLEAYAADLGAQAGTDGHALLAALATATSARTKTRQAETETISALGTDWRELCDALWQVHCVGLAQFFQEPAKARALFGYHLLKSRNGGKKKAAPKMMA
;
A
#
# COMPACT_ATOMS: atom_id res chain seq x y z
N MET A 1 1.68 25.59 -29.26
CA MET A 1 2.50 26.07 -28.13
C MET A 1 2.69 24.89 -27.20
N TYR A 2 3.92 24.43 -27.01
CA TYR A 2 4.24 23.37 -26.05
C TYR A 2 4.26 23.99 -24.64
N ASP A 3 3.09 24.13 -24.02
CA ASP A 3 2.91 24.66 -22.65
C ASP A 3 3.01 23.56 -21.58
N GLU A 4 3.62 22.42 -21.88
CA GLU A 4 3.98 21.45 -20.85
C GLU A 4 5.18 21.98 -20.07
N GLN A 5 4.93 22.45 -18.85
CA GLN A 5 6.00 22.88 -17.94
C GLN A 5 6.93 21.68 -17.69
N TYR A 6 8.21 21.83 -18.08
CA TYR A 6 9.24 20.84 -17.81
C TYR A 6 9.61 20.90 -16.33
N GLU A 7 8.77 20.27 -15.50
CA GLU A 7 8.86 20.30 -14.04
C GLU A 7 9.79 19.23 -13.48
N ASN A 8 10.37 19.52 -12.30
CA ASN A 8 11.13 18.55 -11.52
C ASN A 8 10.22 17.39 -11.07
N HIS A 9 10.23 16.27 -11.79
CA HIS A 9 9.40 15.11 -11.48
C HIS A 9 9.76 14.43 -10.16
N PHE A 10 10.95 14.68 -9.59
CA PHE A 10 11.33 14.12 -8.30
C PHE A 10 10.52 14.72 -7.15
N LEU A 11 9.97 15.94 -7.31
CA LEU A 11 9.02 16.53 -6.35
C LEU A 11 7.71 15.73 -6.23
N ASN A 12 7.40 14.93 -7.24
CA ASN A 12 6.18 14.14 -7.32
C ASN A 12 6.37 12.67 -6.92
N ILE A 13 7.54 12.29 -6.41
CA ILE A 13 7.75 10.93 -5.88
C ILE A 13 6.82 10.69 -4.69
N ARG A 14 6.23 9.50 -4.65
CA ARG A 14 5.36 9.01 -3.57
C ARG A 14 5.98 7.72 -3.04
N ALA A 15 6.64 7.83 -1.90
CA ALA A 15 7.37 6.74 -1.23
C ALA A 15 7.48 7.06 0.26
N SER A 16 7.67 6.05 1.11
CA SER A 16 8.01 6.32 2.51
C SER A 16 9.39 6.99 2.61
N ARG A 17 9.68 7.70 3.71
CA ARG A 17 11.00 8.32 3.95
C ARG A 17 12.16 7.32 3.82
N ALA A 18 11.98 6.09 4.32
CA ALA A 18 12.99 5.03 4.21
C ALA A 18 13.21 4.58 2.76
N VAL A 19 12.13 4.41 1.97
CA VAL A 19 12.24 4.06 0.54
C VAL A 19 12.85 5.20 -0.26
N PHE A 20 12.52 6.45 0.06
CA PHE A 20 13.12 7.62 -0.56
C PHE A 20 14.61 7.75 -0.24
N LEU A 21 15.02 7.48 1.02
CA LEU A 21 16.43 7.41 1.39
C LEU A 21 17.16 6.32 0.59
N GLN A 22 16.61 5.11 0.50
CA GLN A 22 17.19 4.03 -0.30
C GLN A 22 17.32 4.41 -1.78
N PHE A 23 16.31 5.09 -2.34
CA PHE A 23 16.35 5.61 -3.70
C PHE A 23 17.48 6.63 -3.90
N ALA A 24 17.67 7.54 -2.95
CA ALA A 24 18.74 8.53 -2.99
C ALA A 24 20.12 7.88 -2.78
N GLN A 25 20.27 6.94 -1.84
CA GLN A 25 21.49 6.17 -1.62
C GLN A 25 21.92 5.39 -2.87
N TYR A 26 20.97 4.74 -3.56
CA TYR A 26 21.25 4.10 -4.84
C TYR A 26 21.85 5.09 -5.85
N THR A 27 21.26 6.29 -5.93
CA THR A 27 21.74 7.34 -6.84
C THR A 27 23.13 7.83 -6.46
N ALA A 28 23.42 7.98 -5.17
CA ALA A 28 24.75 8.33 -4.66
C ALA A 28 25.80 7.28 -5.02
N THR A 29 25.48 5.98 -4.88
CA THR A 29 26.35 4.88 -5.28
C THR A 29 26.61 4.88 -6.79
N ALA A 30 25.57 5.08 -7.60
CA ALA A 30 25.70 5.14 -9.05
C ALA A 30 26.55 6.35 -9.52
N LEU A 31 26.41 7.50 -8.85
CA LEU A 31 27.23 8.68 -9.08
C LEU A 31 28.71 8.44 -8.74
N ALA A 32 29.00 7.79 -7.61
CA ALA A 32 30.38 7.48 -7.24
C ALA A 32 31.08 6.55 -8.24
N GLY A 33 30.33 5.63 -8.85
CA GLY A 33 30.83 4.69 -9.87
C GLY A 33 30.87 5.25 -11.31
N THR A 34 30.39 6.47 -11.55
CA THR A 34 30.28 6.99 -12.92
C THR A 34 31.64 7.38 -13.50
N PRO A 35 31.91 7.14 -14.80
CA PRO A 35 33.12 7.65 -15.46
C PRO A 35 33.02 9.14 -15.84
N SER A 36 31.83 9.75 -15.82
CA SER A 36 31.64 11.15 -16.23
C SER A 36 32.17 12.14 -15.19
N ALA A 37 33.12 12.99 -15.60
CA ALA A 37 33.65 14.05 -14.74
C ALA A 37 32.57 15.06 -14.31
N ALA A 38 31.58 15.33 -15.16
CA ALA A 38 30.46 16.23 -14.84
C ALA A 38 29.58 15.66 -13.72
N LEU A 39 29.24 14.37 -13.80
CA LEU A 39 28.46 13.68 -12.75
C LEU A 39 29.28 13.49 -11.47
N LYS A 40 30.58 13.22 -11.57
CA LYS A 40 31.47 13.10 -10.39
C LYS A 40 31.48 14.38 -9.55
N LYS A 41 31.45 15.57 -10.17
CA LYS A 41 31.38 16.85 -9.44
C LYS A 41 30.14 16.98 -8.54
N LEU A 42 29.05 16.29 -8.88
CA LEU A 42 27.81 16.29 -8.10
C LEU A 42 27.83 15.27 -6.95
N THR A 43 28.80 14.35 -6.91
CA THR A 43 28.78 13.23 -5.97
C THR A 43 28.89 13.68 -4.52
N ALA A 44 29.89 14.51 -4.19
CA ALA A 44 30.11 15.00 -2.83
C ALA A 44 28.93 15.81 -2.27
N PRO A 45 28.41 16.85 -2.97
CA PRO A 45 27.26 17.61 -2.45
C PRO A 45 25.99 16.73 -2.35
N PHE A 46 25.78 15.80 -3.28
CA PHE A 46 24.65 14.89 -3.23
C PHE A 46 24.74 13.92 -2.04
N GLN A 47 25.92 13.34 -1.77
CA GLN A 47 26.15 12.46 -0.63
C GLN A 47 25.91 13.16 0.71
N GLN A 48 26.27 14.44 0.81
CA GLN A 48 26.00 15.24 2.01
C GLN A 48 24.49 15.35 2.28
N LEU A 49 23.69 15.68 1.25
CA LEU A 49 22.23 15.75 1.38
C LEU A 49 21.60 14.40 1.77
N VAL A 50 22.16 13.29 1.27
CA VAL A 50 21.72 11.93 1.68
C VAL A 50 22.04 11.67 3.15
N ALA A 51 23.24 12.03 3.61
CA ALA A 51 23.65 11.85 5.00
C ALA A 51 22.80 12.70 5.97
N ASP A 52 22.45 13.92 5.59
CA ASP A 52 21.60 14.80 6.41
C ASP A 52 20.16 14.27 6.52
N LEU A 53 19.63 13.69 5.43
CA LEU A 53 18.33 12.99 5.46
C LEU A 53 18.35 11.77 6.39
N GLU A 54 19.46 11.02 6.41
CA GLU A 54 19.69 9.83 7.24
C GLU A 54 19.84 10.18 8.74
N LYS A 55 20.54 11.26 9.08
CA LYS A 55 20.58 11.78 10.45
C LYS A 55 19.18 12.15 10.94
N GLY A 56 18.43 12.88 10.12
CA GLY A 56 17.05 13.27 10.46
C GLY A 56 16.07 12.09 10.60
N LEU A 57 16.41 10.90 10.08
CA LEU A 57 15.69 9.66 10.34
C LEU A 57 16.03 9.08 11.72
N THR A 58 17.31 9.04 12.04
CA THR A 58 17.83 8.47 13.29
C THR A 58 17.36 9.26 14.51
N ASP A 59 17.36 10.59 14.41
CA ASP A 59 16.94 11.48 15.51
C ASP A 59 15.44 11.36 15.83
N ARG A 60 14.59 11.02 14.83
CA ARG A 60 13.15 10.81 15.02
C ARG A 60 12.79 9.38 15.43
N ALA A 61 13.62 8.39 15.08
CA ALA A 61 13.42 7.00 15.51
C ALA A 61 13.48 6.85 17.05
N GLY A 62 14.19 7.73 17.75
CA GLY A 62 14.18 7.82 19.21
C GLY A 62 12.85 8.26 19.84
N GLN A 63 11.86 8.67 19.03
CA GLN A 63 10.58 9.22 19.50
C GLN A 63 9.34 8.38 19.12
N ALA A 64 9.49 7.29 18.37
CA ALA A 64 8.37 6.45 17.95
C ALA A 64 8.29 5.17 18.80
N GLY A 65 7.41 5.20 19.80
CA GLY A 65 7.12 4.08 20.69
C GLY A 65 6.67 2.81 19.93
N THR A 66 7.17 1.68 20.46
CA THR A 66 6.55 0.34 20.45
C THR A 66 6.08 -0.25 19.11
N GLY A 67 6.94 -1.10 18.54
CA GLY A 67 6.54 -2.45 18.11
C GLY A 67 5.67 -2.57 16.87
N GLN A 68 6.31 -2.80 15.72
CA GLN A 68 5.71 -3.52 14.59
C GLN A 68 5.42 -4.97 15.00
N GLY A 69 4.35 -5.20 15.77
CA GLY A 69 3.69 -6.49 15.85
C GLY A 69 2.95 -6.73 14.54
N GLY A 70 3.13 -7.92 13.94
CA GLY A 70 2.59 -8.29 12.63
C GLY A 70 1.17 -7.78 12.41
N THR A 71 1.03 -6.76 11.57
CA THR A 71 -0.26 -6.15 11.28
C THR A 71 -1.04 -7.14 10.43
N VAL A 72 -2.03 -7.81 11.01
CA VAL A 72 -2.97 -8.66 10.27
C VAL A 72 -3.53 -7.85 9.11
N THR A 73 -3.30 -8.31 7.89
CA THR A 73 -3.65 -7.60 6.68
C THR A 73 -5.17 -7.65 6.46
N GLN A 74 -5.71 -6.67 5.72
CA GLN A 74 -7.12 -6.65 5.37
C GLN A 74 -7.57 -7.95 4.68
N ASP A 75 -6.70 -8.55 3.85
CA ASP A 75 -7.01 -9.77 3.11
C ASP A 75 -7.02 -11.01 4.01
N GLU A 76 -6.18 -11.05 5.05
CA GLU A 76 -6.23 -12.08 6.09
C GLU A 76 -7.51 -11.97 6.92
N VAL A 77 -7.94 -10.76 7.28
CA VAL A 77 -9.21 -10.58 8.00
C VAL A 77 -10.41 -10.98 7.15
N ILE A 78 -10.41 -10.63 5.86
CA ILE A 78 -11.47 -11.05 4.92
C ILE A 78 -11.54 -12.57 4.80
N THR A 79 -10.39 -13.24 4.74
CA THR A 79 -10.32 -14.71 4.70
C THR A 79 -10.95 -15.32 5.95
N ARG A 80 -10.61 -14.80 7.14
CA ARG A 80 -11.20 -15.24 8.40
C ARG A 80 -12.71 -14.99 8.48
N ILE A 81 -13.19 -13.89 7.91
CA ILE A 81 -14.64 -13.62 7.78
C ILE A 81 -15.31 -14.70 6.91
N HIS A 82 -14.70 -15.07 5.79
CA HIS A 82 -15.26 -16.09 4.91
C HIS A 82 -15.31 -17.47 5.58
N GLU A 83 -14.25 -17.84 6.29
CA GLU A 83 -14.19 -19.08 7.09
C GLU A 83 -15.25 -19.07 8.18
N PHE A 84 -15.33 -18.01 8.97
CA PHE A 84 -16.35 -17.85 10.01
C PHE A 84 -17.78 -17.97 9.46
N VAL A 85 -18.08 -17.36 8.31
CA VAL A 85 -19.40 -17.45 7.67
C VAL A 85 -19.72 -18.87 7.23
N ARG A 86 -18.74 -19.61 6.69
CA ARG A 86 -18.91 -21.02 6.30
C ARG A 86 -19.12 -21.91 7.51
N ASP A 87 -18.29 -21.76 8.54
CA ASP A 87 -18.41 -22.55 9.76
C ASP A 87 -19.74 -22.27 10.48
N THR A 88 -20.12 -21.00 10.59
CA THR A 88 -21.43 -20.61 11.16
C THR A 88 -22.57 -21.20 10.35
N HIS A 89 -22.49 -21.19 9.02
CA HIS A 89 -23.50 -21.79 8.16
C HIS A 89 -23.60 -23.31 8.37
N ASP A 90 -22.49 -24.03 8.31
CA ASP A 90 -22.48 -25.49 8.30
C ASP A 90 -22.70 -26.10 9.69
N VAL A 91 -22.20 -25.44 10.74
CA VAL A 91 -22.23 -25.95 12.12
C VAL A 91 -23.42 -25.41 12.92
N LEU A 92 -23.85 -24.17 12.69
CA LEU A 92 -24.92 -23.53 13.47
C LEU A 92 -26.23 -23.42 12.69
N LEU A 93 -26.21 -22.81 11.51
CA LEU A 93 -27.44 -22.45 10.79
C LEU A 93 -28.10 -23.66 10.11
N VAL A 94 -27.35 -24.48 9.36
CA VAL A 94 -27.90 -25.63 8.64
C VAL A 94 -28.48 -26.66 9.61
N PRO A 95 -27.79 -27.14 10.65
CA PRO A 95 -28.34 -28.15 11.54
C PRO A 95 -29.65 -27.71 12.21
N LYS A 96 -29.79 -26.42 12.53
CA LYS A 96 -30.96 -25.87 13.22
C LYS A 96 -32.11 -25.49 12.27
N TYR A 97 -31.79 -24.93 11.10
CA TYR A 97 -32.80 -24.35 10.19
C TYR A 97 -32.89 -25.05 8.82
N ARG A 98 -32.29 -26.24 8.62
CA ARG A 98 -32.35 -26.98 7.34
C ARG A 98 -33.76 -27.13 6.77
N LYS A 99 -34.76 -27.35 7.63
CA LYS A 99 -36.17 -27.51 7.23
C LYS A 99 -36.91 -26.16 7.08
N GLN A 100 -36.28 -25.06 7.45
CA GLN A 100 -36.82 -23.69 7.47
C GLN A 100 -36.01 -22.81 6.50
N ALA A 101 -36.12 -23.10 5.20
CA ALA A 101 -35.36 -22.38 4.17
C ALA A 101 -35.63 -20.85 4.16
N GLY A 102 -36.81 -20.40 4.60
CA GLY A 102 -37.12 -18.98 4.79
C GLY A 102 -36.20 -18.32 5.82
N THR A 103 -36.06 -18.95 6.98
CA THR A 103 -35.19 -18.48 8.07
C THR A 103 -33.72 -18.48 7.66
N LEU A 104 -33.24 -19.50 6.94
CA LEU A 104 -31.87 -19.50 6.39
C LEU A 104 -31.60 -18.32 5.44
N ARG A 105 -32.60 -17.94 4.61
CA ARG A 105 -32.49 -16.80 3.70
C ARG A 105 -32.48 -15.44 4.42
N GLU A 106 -32.95 -15.36 5.67
CA GLU A 106 -32.82 -14.14 6.46
C GLU A 106 -31.37 -13.85 6.87
N PHE A 107 -30.57 -14.90 7.08
CA PHE A 107 -29.14 -14.78 7.34
C PHE A 107 -28.34 -14.59 6.05
N LEU A 108 -28.65 -15.39 5.02
CA LEU A 108 -27.91 -15.44 3.76
C LEU A 108 -28.88 -15.39 2.57
N PRO A 109 -29.30 -14.20 2.12
CA PRO A 109 -30.33 -14.04 1.08
C PRO A 109 -29.96 -14.67 -0.27
N GLN A 110 -28.66 -14.74 -0.58
CA GLN A 110 -28.10 -15.32 -1.79
C GLN A 110 -27.19 -16.53 -1.47
N GLY A 111 -27.42 -17.19 -0.33
CA GLY A 111 -26.52 -18.24 0.17
C GLY A 111 -25.14 -17.70 0.58
N LEU A 112 -24.15 -18.59 0.69
CA LEU A 112 -22.79 -18.24 1.13
C LEU A 112 -22.13 -17.18 0.25
N ASP A 113 -22.48 -17.12 -1.04
CA ASP A 113 -21.95 -16.14 -1.99
C ASP A 113 -22.33 -14.70 -1.63
N TYR A 114 -23.40 -14.50 -0.86
CA TYR A 114 -23.82 -13.17 -0.39
C TYR A 114 -22.69 -12.43 0.35
N LEU A 115 -21.90 -13.18 1.13
CA LEU A 115 -20.76 -12.68 1.90
C LEU A 115 -19.43 -13.11 1.29
N THR A 116 -19.25 -14.39 0.96
CA THR A 116 -17.95 -14.91 0.48
C THR A 116 -17.59 -14.45 -0.94
N GLY A 117 -18.59 -14.08 -1.74
CA GLY A 117 -18.44 -13.47 -3.06
C GLY A 117 -18.62 -11.95 -3.07
N ALA A 118 -18.83 -11.31 -1.91
CA ALA A 118 -19.05 -9.87 -1.84
C ALA A 118 -17.81 -9.09 -2.26
N ALA A 119 -18.00 -7.99 -2.99
CA ALA A 119 -16.91 -7.07 -3.26
C ALA A 119 -16.38 -6.48 -1.93
N LYS A 120 -15.07 -6.23 -1.85
CA LYS A 120 -14.41 -5.74 -0.62
C LYS A 120 -15.05 -4.47 -0.02
N LYS A 121 -15.67 -3.63 -0.86
CA LYS A 121 -16.38 -2.40 -0.45
C LYS A 121 -17.75 -2.66 0.20
N ASP A 122 -18.40 -3.76 -0.18
CA ASP A 122 -19.77 -4.09 0.24
C ASP A 122 -19.75 -5.10 1.41
N LEU A 123 -18.64 -5.84 1.55
CA LEU A 123 -18.45 -6.85 2.60
C LEU A 123 -18.68 -6.32 4.03
N PRO A 124 -18.17 -5.14 4.46
CA PRO A 124 -18.38 -4.66 5.84
C PRO A 124 -19.87 -4.51 6.18
N THR A 125 -20.64 -3.85 5.31
CA THR A 125 -22.06 -3.61 5.52
C THR A 125 -22.87 -4.90 5.49
N ARG A 126 -22.55 -5.82 4.56
CA ARG A 126 -23.24 -7.10 4.47
C ARG A 126 -22.92 -7.99 5.67
N PHE A 127 -21.66 -8.00 6.12
CA PHE A 127 -21.23 -8.78 7.27
C PHE A 127 -21.81 -8.22 8.57
N GLU A 128 -21.91 -6.91 8.73
CA GLU A 128 -22.61 -6.28 9.86
C GLU A 128 -24.08 -6.69 9.93
N ALA A 129 -24.79 -6.70 8.79
CA ALA A 129 -26.18 -7.16 8.74
C ALA A 129 -26.30 -8.65 9.14
N PHE A 130 -25.36 -9.49 8.72
CA PHE A 130 -25.30 -10.89 9.12
C PHE A 130 -25.07 -11.07 10.61
N VAL A 131 -24.11 -10.34 11.20
CA VAL A 131 -23.84 -10.38 12.65
C VAL A 131 -25.06 -9.94 13.46
N LYS A 132 -25.72 -8.84 13.08
CA LYS A 132 -26.97 -8.40 13.73
C LYS A 132 -28.08 -9.46 13.67
N LYS A 133 -28.13 -10.23 12.59
CA LYS A 133 -29.07 -11.36 12.48
C LYS A 133 -28.69 -12.50 13.42
N LEU A 134 -27.41 -12.85 13.56
CA LEU A 134 -26.96 -13.83 14.55
C LEU A 134 -27.35 -13.42 15.98
N GLU A 135 -27.22 -12.13 16.30
CA GLU A 135 -27.60 -11.59 17.61
C GLU A 135 -29.12 -11.61 17.85
N ALA A 136 -29.92 -11.28 16.83
CA ALA A 136 -31.38 -11.35 16.92
C ALA A 136 -31.88 -12.79 17.21
N TYR A 137 -31.11 -13.79 16.78
CA TYR A 137 -31.36 -15.20 17.04
C TYR A 137 -30.43 -15.78 18.13
N ALA A 138 -29.82 -14.96 18.98
CA ALA A 138 -28.87 -15.42 20.01
C ALA A 138 -29.48 -16.40 21.03
N ALA A 139 -30.78 -16.29 21.32
CA ALA A 139 -31.50 -17.25 22.16
C ALA A 139 -31.50 -18.66 21.56
N ASP A 140 -31.43 -18.75 20.23
CA ASP A 140 -31.41 -20.01 19.50
C ASP A 140 -29.99 -20.50 19.17
N LEU A 141 -29.09 -19.60 18.78
CA LEU A 141 -27.78 -19.95 18.24
C LEU A 141 -26.65 -19.80 19.26
N GLY A 142 -26.94 -19.20 20.40
CA GLY A 142 -25.95 -18.77 21.38
C GLY A 142 -25.34 -17.40 21.04
N ALA A 143 -25.02 -16.63 22.06
CA ALA A 143 -24.44 -15.28 21.91
C ALA A 143 -22.99 -15.27 21.36
N GLN A 144 -22.31 -16.42 21.37
CA GLN A 144 -20.91 -16.54 20.97
C GLN A 144 -20.70 -16.16 19.49
N ALA A 145 -21.59 -16.59 18.59
CA ALA A 145 -21.48 -16.30 17.17
C ALA A 145 -21.60 -14.78 16.87
N GLY A 146 -22.46 -14.06 17.61
CA GLY A 146 -22.53 -12.60 17.53
C GLY A 146 -21.23 -11.94 18.03
N THR A 147 -20.69 -12.43 19.15
CA THR A 147 -19.44 -11.94 19.74
C THR A 147 -18.24 -12.10 18.79
N ASP A 148 -18.07 -13.29 18.21
CA ASP A 148 -16.99 -13.59 17.27
C ASP A 148 -17.14 -12.77 15.97
N GLY A 149 -18.37 -12.60 15.49
CA GLY A 149 -18.68 -11.73 14.37
C GLY A 149 -18.29 -10.25 14.62
N HIS A 150 -18.57 -9.73 15.80
CA HIS A 150 -18.18 -8.37 16.20
C HIS A 150 -16.66 -8.21 16.31
N ALA A 151 -15.95 -9.22 16.82
CA ALA A 151 -14.49 -9.22 16.86
C ALA A 151 -13.88 -9.13 15.45
N LEU A 152 -14.45 -9.84 14.48
CA LEU A 152 -14.03 -9.79 13.07
C LEU A 152 -14.37 -8.44 12.40
N LEU A 153 -15.52 -7.83 12.71
CA LEU A 153 -15.85 -6.46 12.26
C LEU A 153 -14.86 -5.43 12.79
N ALA A 154 -14.50 -5.52 14.08
CA ALA A 154 -13.50 -4.64 14.68
C ALA A 154 -12.11 -4.84 14.05
N ALA A 155 -11.71 -6.09 13.80
CA ALA A 155 -10.46 -6.40 13.09
C ALA A 155 -10.46 -5.83 11.66
N LEU A 156 -11.59 -5.91 10.94
CA LEU A 156 -11.72 -5.38 9.59
C LEU A 156 -11.65 -3.85 9.58
N ALA A 157 -12.30 -3.19 10.54
CA ALA A 157 -12.21 -1.75 10.74
C ALA A 157 -10.77 -1.33 11.05
N THR A 158 -10.09 -1.99 11.99
CA THR A 158 -8.68 -1.72 12.32
C THR A 158 -7.77 -1.94 11.13
N ALA A 159 -7.92 -3.02 10.36
CA ALA A 159 -7.12 -3.27 9.16
C ALA A 159 -7.38 -2.22 8.04
N THR A 160 -8.62 -1.76 7.91
CA THR A 160 -8.99 -0.70 6.96
C THR A 160 -8.42 0.66 7.39
N SER A 161 -8.50 0.99 8.68
CA SER A 161 -7.89 2.19 9.25
C SER A 161 -6.36 2.15 9.20
N ALA A 162 -5.75 0.98 9.40
CA ALA A 162 -4.30 0.78 9.25
C ALA A 162 -3.87 1.02 7.80
N ARG A 163 -4.61 0.52 6.80
CA ARG A 163 -4.34 0.78 5.37
C ARG A 163 -4.46 2.27 5.01
N THR A 164 -5.47 2.95 5.54
CA THR A 164 -5.63 4.40 5.36
C THR A 164 -4.48 5.16 6.03
N LYS A 165 -4.08 4.78 7.24
CA LYS A 165 -2.91 5.31 7.93
C LYS A 165 -1.60 5.02 7.21
N THR A 166 -1.42 3.85 6.59
CA THR A 166 -0.21 3.55 5.80
C THR A 166 -0.17 4.37 4.52
N ARG A 167 -1.31 4.57 3.83
CA ARG A 167 -1.38 5.40 2.62
C ARG A 167 -1.23 6.89 2.92
N GLN A 168 -1.82 7.37 4.01
CA GLN A 168 -1.57 8.72 4.53
C GLN A 168 -0.13 8.86 5.00
N ALA A 169 0.40 7.93 5.80
CA ALA A 169 1.80 7.96 6.22
C ALA A 169 2.78 7.95 5.05
N GLU A 170 2.53 7.19 3.97
CA GLU A 170 3.35 7.20 2.75
C GLU A 170 3.28 8.53 1.97
N THR A 171 2.19 9.29 2.10
CA THR A 171 2.00 10.59 1.44
C THR A 171 2.50 11.74 2.32
N GLU A 172 2.23 11.67 3.63
CA GLU A 172 2.66 12.61 4.66
C GLU A 172 4.15 12.48 4.97
N THR A 173 4.78 11.30 4.84
CA THR A 173 6.21 11.15 5.16
C THR A 173 7.14 11.90 4.23
N ILE A 174 6.76 12.26 2.98
CA ILE A 174 7.62 13.09 2.11
C ILE A 174 7.43 14.58 2.40
N SER A 175 6.20 15.05 2.56
CA SER A 175 5.94 16.44 2.93
C SER A 175 6.38 16.79 4.35
N ALA A 176 6.44 15.82 5.26
CA ALA A 176 6.91 15.99 6.65
C ALA A 176 8.45 15.91 6.81
N LEU A 177 9.20 15.85 5.70
CA LEU A 177 10.67 15.85 5.69
C LEU A 177 11.30 17.22 5.92
N GLY A 178 10.51 18.28 6.08
CA GLY A 178 11.06 19.65 6.26
C GLY A 178 11.55 20.24 4.94
N THR A 179 12.49 21.17 4.98
CA THR A 179 13.09 21.79 3.78
C THR A 179 14.05 20.85 3.04
N ASP A 180 14.66 19.91 3.75
CA ASP A 180 15.79 19.10 3.30
C ASP A 180 15.45 18.12 2.16
N TRP A 181 14.19 17.66 2.07
CA TRP A 181 13.78 16.81 0.95
C TRP A 181 13.69 17.55 -0.38
N ARG A 182 13.34 18.84 -0.34
CA ARG A 182 13.21 19.64 -1.55
C ARG A 182 14.57 19.86 -2.17
N GLU A 183 15.57 20.14 -1.34
CA GLU A 183 16.97 20.25 -1.76
C GLU A 183 17.48 18.93 -2.35
N LEU A 184 17.14 17.79 -1.74
CA LEU A 184 17.52 16.48 -2.29
C LEU A 184 16.79 16.18 -3.61
N CYS A 185 15.52 16.56 -3.76
CA CYS A 185 14.78 16.45 -5.02
C CYS A 185 15.35 17.36 -6.11
N ASP A 186 15.80 18.57 -5.76
CA ASP A 186 16.44 19.48 -6.69
C ASP A 186 17.83 18.96 -7.10
N ALA A 187 18.58 18.34 -6.17
CA ALA A 187 19.83 17.68 -6.47
C ALA A 187 19.63 16.44 -7.36
N LEU A 188 18.59 15.62 -7.10
CA LEU A 188 18.19 14.50 -7.98
C LEU A 188 17.86 15.01 -9.40
N TRP A 189 17.17 16.14 -9.50
CA TRP A 189 16.86 16.77 -10.77
C TRP A 189 18.10 17.28 -11.51
N GLN A 190 19.03 17.91 -10.79
CA GLN A 190 20.30 18.35 -11.36
C GLN A 190 21.10 17.15 -11.91
N VAL A 191 21.19 16.06 -11.15
CA VAL A 191 21.81 14.80 -11.60
C VAL A 191 21.12 14.26 -12.85
N HIS A 192 19.80 14.32 -12.91
CA HIS A 192 19.02 13.87 -14.07
C HIS A 192 19.32 14.69 -15.31
N CYS A 193 19.30 16.01 -15.21
CA CYS A 193 19.61 16.92 -16.30
C CYS A 193 21.05 16.74 -16.80
N VAL A 194 22.03 16.66 -15.90
CA VAL A 194 23.43 16.41 -16.28
C VAL A 194 23.60 15.02 -16.91
N GLY A 195 22.92 14.01 -16.37
CA GLY A 195 22.91 12.66 -16.93
C GLY A 195 22.35 12.62 -18.34
N LEU A 196 21.20 13.28 -18.58
CA LEU A 196 20.60 13.37 -19.91
C LEU A 196 21.50 14.13 -20.89
N ALA A 197 22.13 15.22 -20.47
CA ALA A 197 23.08 15.96 -21.31
C ALA A 197 24.30 15.10 -21.67
N GLN A 198 24.86 14.37 -20.69
CA GLN A 198 26.03 13.51 -20.89
C GLN A 198 25.74 12.29 -21.76
N PHE A 199 24.56 11.70 -21.61
CA PHE A 199 24.14 10.48 -22.29
C PHE A 199 23.01 10.74 -23.29
N PHE A 200 23.03 11.88 -23.99
CA PHE A 200 21.92 12.28 -24.86
C PHE A 200 21.61 11.27 -25.97
N GLN A 201 22.62 10.55 -26.47
CA GLN A 201 22.46 9.46 -27.47
C GLN A 201 21.95 8.16 -26.84
N GLU A 202 22.13 7.98 -25.53
CA GLU A 202 21.79 6.76 -24.79
C GLU A 202 21.09 7.11 -23.47
N PRO A 203 19.88 7.71 -23.50
CA PRO A 203 19.19 8.21 -22.30
C PRO A 203 18.89 7.11 -21.27
N ALA A 204 18.90 5.84 -21.69
CA ALA A 204 18.83 4.69 -20.79
C ALA A 204 19.98 4.66 -19.77
N LYS A 205 21.19 5.12 -20.12
CA LYS A 205 22.33 5.24 -19.21
C LYS A 205 22.08 6.30 -18.13
N ALA A 206 21.46 7.42 -18.49
CA ALA A 206 21.05 8.44 -17.51
C ALA A 206 19.97 7.90 -16.57
N ARG A 207 19.00 7.13 -17.08
CA ARG A 207 17.97 6.48 -16.27
C ARG A 207 18.54 5.47 -15.28
N ALA A 208 19.59 4.73 -15.67
CA ALA A 208 20.23 3.71 -14.83
C ALA A 208 20.89 4.26 -13.56
N LEU A 209 21.14 5.57 -13.50
CA LEU A 209 21.63 6.25 -12.29
C LEU A 209 20.61 6.24 -11.15
N PHE A 210 19.34 5.99 -11.45
CA PHE A 210 18.25 6.09 -10.47
C PHE A 210 17.60 4.74 -10.19
N GLY A 211 17.38 4.44 -8.91
CA GLY A 211 16.79 3.19 -8.43
C GLY A 211 15.27 3.12 -8.61
N TYR A 212 14.73 3.41 -9.80
CA TYR A 212 13.26 3.47 -10.03
C TYR A 212 12.50 2.18 -9.67
N HIS A 213 13.19 1.04 -9.62
CA HIS A 213 12.62 -0.24 -9.17
C HIS A 213 12.26 -0.25 -7.67
N LEU A 214 12.85 0.64 -6.87
CA LEU A 214 12.54 0.83 -5.45
C LEU A 214 11.24 1.63 -5.25
N LEU A 215 10.82 2.39 -6.25
CA LEU A 215 9.59 3.17 -6.20
C LEU A 215 8.41 2.29 -6.63
N LYS A 216 7.29 2.35 -5.91
CA LYS A 216 6.05 1.70 -6.35
C LYS A 216 5.71 2.24 -7.75
N SER A 217 5.57 1.33 -8.71
CA SER A 217 5.20 1.69 -10.08
C SER A 217 3.90 2.48 -10.08
N ARG A 218 3.94 3.72 -10.58
CA ARG A 218 2.74 4.52 -10.89
C ARG A 218 1.85 3.83 -11.94
N ASN A 219 2.37 2.84 -12.67
CA ASN A 219 1.75 2.17 -13.81
C ASN A 219 1.60 0.64 -13.63
N GLY A 220 1.26 0.16 -12.43
CA GLY A 220 0.91 -1.26 -12.20
C GLY A 220 -0.41 -1.74 -12.85
N GLY A 221 -0.88 -1.08 -13.92
CA GLY A 221 -2.26 -1.23 -14.42
C GLY A 221 -2.45 -1.33 -15.93
N LYS A 222 -1.40 -1.41 -16.77
CA LYS A 222 -1.59 -1.84 -18.17
C LYS A 222 -1.20 -3.30 -18.29
N LYS A 223 -2.17 -4.19 -18.04
CA LYS A 223 -2.16 -5.54 -18.60
C LYS A 223 -1.80 -5.39 -20.08
N LYS A 224 -0.63 -5.87 -20.50
CA LYS A 224 -0.35 -6.11 -21.92
C LYS A 224 -1.47 -7.03 -22.39
N ALA A 225 -2.40 -6.50 -23.18
CA ALA A 225 -3.28 -7.35 -23.96
C ALA A 225 -2.36 -8.25 -24.81
N ALA A 226 -2.45 -9.55 -24.59
CA ALA A 226 -1.75 -10.51 -25.43
C ALA A 226 -2.16 -10.26 -26.88
N PRO A 227 -1.22 -10.25 -27.84
CA PRO A 227 -1.58 -10.11 -29.24
C PRO A 227 -2.49 -11.27 -29.61
N LYS A 228 -3.69 -10.96 -30.10
CA LYS A 228 -4.54 -11.93 -30.80
C LYS A 228 -3.70 -12.44 -31.98
N MET A 229 -3.21 -13.67 -31.87
CA MET A 229 -2.81 -14.42 -33.05
C MET A 229 -4.04 -14.53 -33.94
N MET A 230 -3.97 -13.93 -35.12
CA MET A 230 -4.93 -14.19 -36.18
C MET A 230 -4.69 -15.62 -36.66
N ALA A 231 -5.73 -16.44 -36.57
CA ALA A 231 -5.88 -17.67 -37.32
C ALA A 231 -6.50 -17.32 -38.69
#